data_AF-A0A9D2I5K5-F1
#
_entry.id   AF-A0A9D2I5K5-F1
#
_cell.length_a   1.000
_cell.length_b   1.000
_cell.length_c   1.000
_cell.angle_alpha   90.00
_cell.angle_beta   90.00
_cell.angle_gamma   90.00
#
_symmetry.space_group_name_H-M   'P 1'
#
loop_
_entity.id
_entity.type
_entity.pdbx_description
1 polymer ?
#
loop_
_entity_poly.entity_id
_entity_poly.type
_entity_poly.pdbx_seq_one_letter_code
_entity_poly.pdbx_strand_id
1 'polypeptide(L)'
;MKQAALKHGVQEKSREKTETAAAGRGRSPRLPETVEVDRNLPIQVAALCDTTGQIHPLWFRYADEDNRVRKVEIGAVLSRKTVYYVGLQIEQFICASMVEGRRRTYEIRYSVESHRWHFFRMID
;
A
#
# COMPACT_ATOMS: atom_id res chain seq x y z
N MET A 1 -21.03 -62.70 25.05
CA MET A 1 -19.85 -62.70 25.94
C MET A 1 -18.69 -62.05 25.21
N LYS A 2 -18.11 -61.00 25.83
CA LYS A 2 -16.69 -60.58 25.89
C LYS A 2 -15.75 -60.66 24.66
N GLN A 3 -15.22 -59.46 24.32
CA GLN A 3 -13.79 -59.09 24.08
C GLN A 3 -13.07 -59.66 22.84
N ALA A 4 -12.09 -59.01 22.19
CA ALA A 4 -11.43 -57.70 22.35
C ALA A 4 -10.66 -57.37 21.04
N ALA A 5 -10.29 -56.10 20.91
CA ALA A 5 -9.54 -55.51 19.80
C ALA A 5 -8.06 -55.92 19.73
N LEU A 6 -7.48 -55.82 18.53
CA LEU A 6 -6.08 -55.43 18.37
C LEU A 6 -5.88 -54.78 16.99
N LYS A 7 -5.80 -53.45 16.95
CA LYS A 7 -5.10 -52.72 15.87
C LYS A 7 -3.99 -51.92 16.53
N HIS A 8 -2.78 -52.22 16.08
CA HIS A 8 -1.54 -51.63 16.53
C HIS A 8 -1.54 -50.11 16.35
N GLY A 9 -1.26 -49.41 17.44
CA GLY A 9 -0.76 -48.05 17.38
C GLY A 9 0.69 -48.05 16.93
N VAL A 10 1.02 -47.12 16.04
CA VAL A 10 2.32 -46.46 16.04
C VAL A 10 2.03 -44.97 16.02
N GLN A 11 2.34 -44.37 17.15
CA GLN A 11 2.29 -42.95 17.42
C GLN A 11 3.70 -42.44 17.18
N GLU A 12 3.91 -41.58 16.19
CA GLU A 12 5.20 -40.88 16.04
C GLU A 12 5.01 -39.40 15.75
N LYS A 13 4.94 -38.67 16.86
CA LYS A 13 5.72 -37.46 17.16
C LYS A 13 5.60 -36.31 16.18
N SER A 14 4.59 -35.49 16.45
CA SER A 14 4.55 -34.05 16.17
C SER A 14 5.91 -33.39 16.44
N ARG A 15 6.65 -33.07 15.38
CA ARG A 15 7.70 -32.06 15.44
C ARG A 15 7.03 -30.70 15.29
N GLU A 16 6.67 -30.15 16.45
CA GLU A 16 6.45 -28.73 16.62
C GLU A 16 7.73 -28.00 16.22
N LYS A 17 7.80 -27.57 14.95
CA LYS A 17 8.74 -26.53 14.55
C LYS A 17 8.10 -25.22 14.98
N THR A 18 8.56 -24.74 16.12
CA THR A 18 8.47 -23.34 16.52
C THR A 18 9.13 -22.51 15.42
N GLU A 19 8.34 -22.09 14.43
CA GLU A 19 8.71 -20.96 13.58
C GLU A 19 8.51 -19.71 14.43
N THR A 20 9.56 -19.37 15.16
CA THR A 20 9.77 -18.02 15.66
C THR A 20 9.88 -17.13 14.43
N ALA A 21 8.73 -16.67 13.91
CA ALA A 21 8.68 -15.56 12.99
C ALA A 21 9.22 -14.37 13.78
N ALA A 22 10.52 -14.11 13.61
CA ALA A 22 11.12 -12.85 13.98
C ALA A 22 10.28 -11.79 13.28
N ALA A 23 9.43 -11.12 14.05
CA ALA A 23 8.77 -9.89 13.65
C ALA A 23 9.90 -8.93 13.31
N GLY A 24 10.32 -8.92 12.05
CA GLY A 24 11.09 -7.84 11.49
C GLY A 24 10.30 -6.60 11.87
N ARG A 25 10.91 -5.72 12.66
CA ARG A 25 10.33 -4.43 13.03
C ARG A 25 10.18 -3.66 11.72
N GLY A 26 9.10 -3.93 11.00
CA GLY A 26 8.67 -3.17 9.85
C GLY A 26 8.43 -1.78 10.38
N ARG A 27 9.45 -0.92 10.21
CA ARG A 27 9.36 0.47 10.60
C ARG A 27 8.13 1.02 9.90
N SER A 28 7.25 1.65 10.67
CA SER A 28 5.97 2.18 10.20
C SER A 28 6.10 2.87 8.84
N PRO A 29 5.08 2.74 7.96
CA PRO A 29 5.01 3.54 6.75
C PRO A 29 5.27 5.00 7.13
N ARG A 30 6.14 5.66 6.38
CA ARG A 30 6.34 7.11 6.46
C ARG A 30 5.83 7.70 5.17
N LEU A 31 5.27 8.90 5.24
CA LEU A 31 4.97 9.71 4.08
C LEU A 31 6.14 10.66 3.81
N PRO A 32 6.27 11.18 2.59
CA PRO A 32 7.20 12.27 2.31
C PRO A 32 6.97 13.42 3.30
N GLU A 33 8.00 13.85 4.04
CA GLU A 33 7.88 14.95 5.00
C GLU A 33 7.67 16.29 4.26
N THR A 34 6.91 17.20 4.89
CA THR A 34 6.35 18.43 4.30
C THR A 34 7.36 19.47 3.82
N VAL A 35 8.65 19.33 4.13
CA VAL A 35 9.59 20.46 3.94
C VAL A 35 10.03 20.61 2.49
N GLU A 36 10.22 19.53 1.72
CA GLU A 36 10.52 19.64 0.28
C GLU A 36 10.02 18.42 -0.50
N VAL A 37 8.72 18.12 -0.42
CA VAL A 37 8.15 17.28 -1.47
C VAL A 37 8.12 18.14 -2.72
N ASP A 38 9.06 17.90 -3.65
CA ASP A 38 8.90 18.36 -5.02
C ASP A 38 7.48 17.98 -5.43
N ARG A 39 6.73 18.95 -5.96
CA ARG A 39 5.30 18.83 -6.28
C ARG A 39 5.02 17.81 -7.38
N ASN A 40 5.95 16.90 -7.66
CA ASN A 40 5.85 15.81 -8.61
C ASN A 40 6.77 14.65 -8.21
N LEU A 41 6.88 14.30 -6.91
CA LEU A 41 7.68 13.14 -6.51
C LEU A 41 7.18 11.88 -7.25
N PRO A 42 8.00 11.25 -8.11
CA PRO A 42 7.56 10.07 -8.85
C PRO A 42 7.27 8.92 -7.89
N ILE A 43 6.12 8.27 -8.09
CA ILE A 43 5.71 7.13 -7.29
C ILE A 43 5.36 5.95 -8.18
N GLN A 44 5.63 4.75 -7.69
CA GLN A 44 5.08 3.52 -8.25
C GLN A 44 3.74 3.23 -7.58
N VAL A 45 2.70 2.94 -8.36
CA VAL A 45 1.36 2.70 -7.84
C VAL A 45 0.86 1.33 -8.29
N ALA A 46 0.21 0.60 -7.39
CA ALA A 46 -0.73 -0.45 -7.79
C ALA A 46 -2.14 0.12 -7.72
N ALA A 47 -2.86 -0.01 -8.83
CA ALA A 47 -4.25 0.40 -8.94
C ALA A 47 -5.04 -0.67 -9.69
N LEU A 48 -6.33 -0.73 -9.41
CA LEU A 48 -7.29 -1.52 -10.17
C LEU A 48 -8.09 -0.61 -11.08
N CYS A 49 -8.34 -1.04 -12.30
CA CYS A 49 -9.41 -0.47 -13.10
C CYS A 49 -10.66 -1.31 -12.88
N ASP A 50 -11.76 -0.67 -12.48
CA ASP A 50 -13.03 -1.37 -12.36
C ASP A 50 -13.67 -1.61 -13.74
N THR A 51 -14.83 -2.26 -13.77
CA THR A 51 -15.54 -2.57 -15.02
C THR A 51 -16.10 -1.34 -15.73
N THR A 52 -16.06 -0.16 -15.10
CA THR A 52 -16.44 1.12 -15.71
C THR A 52 -15.24 1.90 -16.25
N GLY A 53 -14.02 1.37 -16.05
CA GLY A 53 -12.78 2.03 -16.42
C GLY A 53 -12.27 3.03 -15.37
N GLN A 54 -12.93 3.14 -14.21
CA GLN A 54 -12.43 3.99 -13.13
C GLN A 54 -11.20 3.37 -12.48
N ILE A 55 -10.25 4.21 -12.11
CA ILE A 55 -9.02 3.81 -11.45
C ILE A 55 -9.18 3.86 -9.92
N HIS A 56 -8.77 2.80 -9.25
CA HIS A 56 -8.82 2.60 -7.80
C HIS A 56 -7.39 2.35 -7.29
N PRO A 57 -6.66 3.38 -6.84
CA PRO A 57 -5.32 3.21 -6.30
C PRO A 57 -5.38 2.45 -4.95
N LEU A 58 -4.53 1.45 -4.80
CA LEU A 58 -4.51 0.55 -3.63
C LEU A 58 -3.33 0.84 -2.71
N TRP A 59 -2.15 1.01 -3.29
CA TRP A 59 -0.93 1.35 -2.57
C TRP A 59 0.05 2.02 -3.50
N PHE A 60 1.02 2.72 -2.92
CA PHE A 60 2.14 3.27 -3.67
C PHE A 60 3.47 3.07 -2.96
N ARG A 61 4.55 3.21 -3.74
CA ARG A 61 5.93 3.19 -3.27
C ARG A 61 6.70 4.38 -3.82
N TYR A 62 7.65 4.87 -3.04
CA TYR A 62 8.54 5.96 -3.41
C TYR A 62 9.92 5.74 -2.79
N ALA A 63 10.95 6.35 -3.39
CA ALA A 63 12.28 6.42 -2.80
C ALA A 63 12.31 7.61 -1.83
N ASP A 64 12.68 7.37 -0.57
CA ASP A 64 12.94 8.46 0.38
C ASP A 64 14.31 9.10 0.14
N GLU A 65 14.67 10.09 0.96
CA GLU A 65 15.95 10.81 0.89
C GLU A 65 17.17 9.89 1.07
N ASP A 66 17.01 8.75 1.77
CA ASP A 66 18.05 7.72 1.92
C ASP A 66 18.08 6.73 0.74
N ASN A 67 17.34 7.00 -0.35
CA ASN A 67 17.06 6.07 -1.46
C ASN A 67 16.41 4.75 -1.03
N ARG A 68 15.77 4.70 0.13
CA ARG A 68 15.04 3.52 0.59
C ARG A 68 13.63 3.54 0.02
N VAL A 69 13.19 2.39 -0.47
CA VAL A 69 11.83 2.22 -0.97
C VAL A 69 10.86 2.12 0.20
N ARG A 70 9.96 3.10 0.31
CA ARG A 70 8.85 3.12 1.28
C ARG A 70 7.58 2.67 0.59
N LYS A 71 6.73 1.90 1.28
CA LYS A 71 5.40 1.50 0.84
C LYS A 71 4.34 2.11 1.72
N VAL A 72 3.29 2.64 1.10
CA VAL A 72 2.11 3.19 1.77
C VAL A 72 0.87 2.50 1.22
N GLU A 73 0.14 1.81 2.08
CA GLU A 73 -1.19 1.28 1.78
C GLU A 73 -2.20 2.43 1.81
N ILE A 74 -3.05 2.54 0.78
CA ILE A 74 -4.12 3.54 0.72
C ILE A 74 -5.33 2.99 1.46
N GLY A 75 -5.66 3.61 2.60
CA GLY A 75 -6.81 3.19 3.41
C GLY A 75 -8.16 3.63 2.82
N ALA A 76 -8.21 4.82 2.21
CA ALA A 76 -9.40 5.34 1.56
C ALA A 76 -9.07 6.34 0.45
N VAL A 77 -9.89 6.37 -0.60
CA VAL A 77 -9.94 7.47 -1.57
C VAL A 77 -11.10 8.38 -1.19
N LEU A 78 -10.79 9.60 -0.77
CA LEU A 78 -11.75 10.58 -0.27
C LEU A 78 -12.38 11.41 -1.39
N SER A 79 -11.64 11.65 -2.47
CA SER A 79 -12.12 12.41 -3.62
C SER A 79 -11.35 12.03 -4.88
N ARG A 80 -12.03 12.16 -6.03
CA ARG A 80 -11.51 11.92 -7.37
C ARG A 80 -11.93 13.08 -8.26
N LYS A 81 -11.01 13.56 -9.09
CA LYS A 81 -11.32 14.62 -10.04
C LYS A 81 -10.42 14.52 -11.26
N THR A 82 -11.01 14.62 -12.45
CA THR A 82 -10.26 14.87 -13.68
C THR A 82 -9.96 16.36 -13.80
N VAL A 83 -8.69 16.72 -13.97
CA VAL A 83 -8.21 18.09 -14.11
C VAL A 83 -7.43 18.21 -15.41
N TYR A 84 -7.67 19.29 -16.15
CA TYR A 84 -6.91 19.60 -17.37
C TYR A 84 -5.93 20.73 -17.06
N TYR A 85 -4.64 20.48 -17.24
CA TYR A 85 -3.59 21.49 -17.08
C TYR A 85 -2.88 21.68 -18.41
N VAL A 86 -3.07 22.84 -19.05
CA VAL A 86 -2.48 23.15 -20.37
C VAL A 86 -2.77 22.04 -21.40
N GLY A 87 -4.00 21.50 -21.38
CA GLY A 87 -4.42 20.40 -22.25
C GLY A 87 -4.07 19.00 -21.76
N LEU A 88 -3.23 18.85 -20.74
CA LEU A 88 -2.87 17.55 -20.16
C LEU A 88 -3.97 17.05 -19.24
N GLN A 89 -4.52 15.86 -19.51
CA GLN A 89 -5.48 15.21 -18.62
C GLN A 89 -4.77 14.55 -17.43
N ILE A 90 -5.16 14.98 -16.23
CA ILE A 90 -4.66 14.48 -14.95
C ILE A 90 -5.82 13.93 -14.14
N GLU A 91 -5.72 12.68 -13.70
CA GLU A 91 -6.61 12.11 -12.69
C GLU A 91 -6.05 12.41 -11.30
N GLN A 92 -6.74 13.25 -10.54
CA GLN A 92 -6.39 13.63 -9.18
C GLN A 92 -7.13 12.73 -8.19
N PHE A 93 -6.41 12.22 -7.20
CA PHE A 93 -6.96 11.44 -6.09
C PHE A 93 -6.54 12.06 -4.76
N ILE A 94 -7.54 12.36 -3.93
CA ILE A 94 -7.31 12.66 -2.51
C ILE A 94 -7.44 11.36 -1.73
N CYS A 95 -6.37 10.95 -1.08
CA CYS A 95 -6.26 9.67 -0.38
C CYS A 95 -6.02 9.90 1.11
N ALA A 96 -6.39 8.92 1.93
CA ALA A 96 -6.05 8.88 3.33
C ALA A 96 -5.51 7.51 3.76
N SER A 97 -4.55 7.53 4.67
CA SER A 97 -3.87 6.33 5.17
C SER A 97 -3.49 6.46 6.63
N MET A 98 -3.36 5.32 7.31
CA MET A 98 -2.81 5.24 8.65
C MET A 98 -1.29 5.12 8.58
N VAL A 99 -0.59 6.16 9.04
CA VAL A 99 0.86 6.32 8.95
C VAL A 99 1.34 6.69 10.34
N GLU A 100 2.20 5.86 10.92
CA GLU A 100 2.70 6.05 12.31
C GLU A 100 1.57 6.29 13.34
N GLY A 101 0.43 5.59 13.19
CA GLY A 101 -0.71 5.69 14.11
C GLY A 101 -1.59 6.94 13.92
N ARG A 102 -1.29 7.79 12.93
CA ARG A 102 -2.10 8.96 12.59
C ARG A 102 -2.71 8.80 11.21
N ARG A 103 -3.94 9.28 11.06
CA ARG A 103 -4.56 9.40 9.74
C ARG A 103 -3.94 10.60 9.03
N ARG A 104 -3.37 10.37 7.86
CA ARG A 104 -2.75 11.39 7.00
C ARG A 104 -3.53 11.50 5.71
N THR A 105 -3.66 12.71 5.19
CA THR A 105 -4.41 12.98 3.94
C THR A 105 -3.47 13.62 2.92
N TYR A 106 -3.48 13.10 1.71
CA TYR A 106 -2.54 13.54 0.68
C TYR A 106 -3.14 13.41 -0.72
N GLU A 107 -2.50 14.10 -1.65
CA GLU A 107 -2.89 14.14 -3.05
C GLU A 107 -1.89 13.36 -3.91
N ILE A 108 -2.39 12.39 -4.67
CA ILE A 108 -1.64 11.74 -5.74
C ILE A 108 -2.30 12.03 -7.08
N ARG A 109 -1.48 12.11 -8.13
CA ARG A 109 -1.93 12.47 -9.48
C ARG A 109 -1.41 11.46 -10.49
N TYR A 110 -2.28 11.09 -11.43
CA TYR A 110 -1.95 10.27 -12.58
C TYR A 110 -2.07 11.11 -13.85
N SER A 111 -0.97 11.23 -14.59
CA SER A 111 -0.98 11.80 -15.93
C SER A 111 -1.37 10.73 -16.93
N VAL A 112 -2.49 10.95 -17.65
CA VAL A 112 -3.00 9.98 -18.63
C VAL A 112 -2.05 9.88 -19.83
N GLU A 113 -1.52 11.01 -20.30
CA GLU A 113 -0.65 11.06 -21.48
C GLU A 113 0.69 10.35 -21.27
N SER A 114 1.31 10.53 -20.11
CA SER A 114 2.63 9.95 -19.82
C SER A 114 2.55 8.62 -19.07
N HIS A 115 1.36 8.21 -18.62
CA HIS A 115 1.12 7.08 -17.73
C HIS A 115 1.95 7.13 -16.43
N ARG A 116 2.24 8.34 -15.94
CA ARG A 116 3.06 8.55 -14.73
C ARG A 116 2.22 8.96 -13.52
N TRP A 117 2.60 8.42 -12.37
CA TRP A 117 2.04 8.78 -11.08
C TRP A 117 3.01 9.65 -10.28
N HIS A 118 2.45 10.64 -9.59
CA HIS A 118 3.22 11.51 -8.72
C HIS A 118 2.49 11.71 -7.39
N PHE A 119 3.26 11.78 -6.33
CA PHE A 119 2.80 12.35 -5.07
C PHE A 119 2.90 13.88 -5.19
N PHE A 120 1.77 14.56 -5.00
CA PHE A 120 1.69 16.00 -5.26
C PHE A 120 1.92 16.82 -3.98
N ARG A 121 1.21 16.49 -2.90
CA ARG A 121 1.35 17.18 -1.60
C ARG A 121 0.65 16.44 -0.47
N MET A 122 1.05 16.76 0.75
CA MET A 122 0.23 16.59 1.95
C MET A 122 -0.91 17.62 1.99
N ILE A 123 -2.03 17.27 2.61
CA ILE A 123 -3.19 18.17 2.79
C ILE A 123 -3.44 18.52 4.25
N ASP A 124 -3.09 17.62 5.18
CA ASP A 124 -3.27 17.79 6.63
C ASP A 124 -2.11 18.53 7.33
#